data_AF-T0ZQR0-F1
#
_entry.id   AF-T0ZQR0-F1
#
_cell.length_a   1.000
_cell.length_b   1.000
_cell.length_c   1.000
_cell.angle_alpha   90.00
_cell.angle_beta   90.00
_cell.angle_gamma   90.00
#
_symmetry.space_group_name_H-M   'P 1'
#
loop_
_entity.id
_entity.type
_entity.pdbx_description
1 polymer ?
#
loop_
_entity_poly.entity_id
_entity_poly.type
_entity_poly.pdbx_seq_one_letter_code
_entity_poly.pdbx_strand_id
1 'polypeptide(L)'
;VAQLLYSKRTNACRGEGAGGYWQVSSDGQVFAFGGAQNYGSIQAPLGSPQFPAPIRGMASTPDGKGYWLVGANGSVYTFGDATYYGSLGNVPLGSPQFPSPIVGMAATPDGGGYWLVGLNGSVYNFGDATYYGSEAGDLNGTYPSGTYITGIAPTPDGQGYWLVDNTGTSHN
;
A
#
# COMPACT_ATOMS: atom_id res chain seq x y z
N VAL A 1 -12.85 -7.00 21.37
CA VAL A 1 -13.82 -6.56 20.36
C VAL A 1 -13.08 -5.68 19.36
N ALA A 2 -12.35 -6.29 18.44
CA ALA A 2 -11.60 -5.61 17.39
C ALA A 2 -11.91 -6.32 16.08
N GLN A 3 -13.14 -6.15 15.62
CA GLN A 3 -13.57 -6.49 14.27
C GLN A 3 -14.61 -5.46 13.81
N LEU A 4 -14.50 -5.16 12.52
CA LEU A 4 -15.40 -4.36 11.69
C LEU A 4 -15.45 -2.85 11.99
N LEU A 5 -14.65 -2.10 11.22
CA LEU A 5 -15.23 -1.09 10.33
C LEU A 5 -14.57 -1.18 8.96
N TYR A 6 -15.37 -1.66 8.03
CA TYR A 6 -15.14 -1.84 6.61
C TYR A 6 -15.07 -0.45 5.95
N SER A 7 -13.87 0.04 5.69
CA SER A 7 -13.60 1.07 4.70
C SER A 7 -12.30 0.68 4.00
N LYS A 8 -12.45 0.19 2.77
CA LYS A 8 -11.41 -0.39 1.89
C LYS A 8 -10.35 0.64 1.44
N ARG A 9 -9.64 1.26 2.38
CA ARG A 9 -8.41 2.01 2.10
C ARG A 9 -7.43 1.73 3.22
N THR A 10 -6.28 1.13 2.91
CA THR A 10 -5.14 0.94 3.81
C THR A 10 -4.44 2.26 4.09
N ASN A 11 -5.21 3.29 4.43
CA ASN A 11 -4.73 4.64 4.70
C ASN A 11 -4.40 4.83 6.19
N ALA A 12 -4.30 3.73 6.94
CA ALA A 12 -3.97 3.74 8.36
C ALA A 12 -3.09 2.54 8.69
N CYS A 13 -2.10 2.73 9.57
CA CYS A 13 -1.25 1.68 10.07
C CYS A 13 -0.86 1.98 11.52
N ARG A 14 -0.37 0.95 12.23
CA ARG A 14 0.06 1.06 13.62
C ARG A 14 1.38 1.84 13.69
N GLY A 15 1.51 2.72 14.67
CA GLY A 15 2.78 3.38 15.03
C GLY A 15 3.28 2.92 16.38
N GLU A 16 4.44 3.42 16.80
CA GLU A 16 4.95 3.14 18.14
C GLU A 16 4.06 3.75 19.24
N GLY A 17 4.29 3.31 20.47
CA GLY A 17 3.56 3.80 21.65
C GLY A 17 2.21 3.12 21.88
N ALA A 18 1.68 3.29 23.10
CA ALA A 18 0.43 2.67 23.51
C ALA A 18 -0.74 3.21 22.68
N GLY A 19 -1.38 2.32 21.89
CA GLY A 19 -2.49 2.68 21.01
C GLY A 19 -2.12 3.63 19.87
N GLY A 20 -0.84 3.76 19.52
CA GLY A 20 -0.37 4.64 18.46
C GLY A 20 -0.78 4.18 17.06
N TYR A 21 -1.27 5.10 16.23
CA TYR A 21 -1.53 4.85 14.82
C TYR A 21 -1.41 6.12 13.98
N TRP A 22 -1.17 5.92 12.69
CA TRP A 22 -1.18 6.98 11.68
C TRP A 22 -2.37 6.84 10.76
N GLN A 23 -2.81 7.97 10.21
CA GLN A 23 -3.68 8.03 9.04
C GLN A 23 -3.07 8.95 7.98
N VAL A 24 -3.31 8.64 6.71
CA VAL A 24 -2.86 9.46 5.58
C VAL A 24 -4.03 9.87 4.69
N SER A 25 -4.06 11.14 4.29
CA SER A 25 -5.00 11.68 3.30
C SER A 25 -4.47 11.48 1.88
N SER A 26 -5.35 11.63 0.88
CA SER A 26 -5.00 11.40 -0.53
C SER A 26 -3.93 12.35 -1.09
N ASP A 27 -3.74 13.52 -0.47
CA ASP A 27 -2.67 14.47 -0.80
C ASP A 27 -1.34 14.19 -0.09
N GLY A 28 -1.31 13.19 0.80
CA GLY A 28 -0.09 12.77 1.51
C GLY A 28 0.13 13.44 2.87
N GLN A 29 -0.85 14.16 3.41
CA GLN A 29 -0.80 14.62 4.80
C GLN A 29 -0.97 13.43 5.76
N VAL A 30 -0.06 13.32 6.73
CA VAL A 30 -0.07 12.27 7.75
C VAL A 30 -0.49 12.84 9.10
N PHE A 31 -1.47 12.19 9.71
CA PHE A 31 -2.00 12.49 11.03
C PHE A 31 -1.58 11.38 11.99
N ALA A 32 -0.94 11.75 13.10
CA ALA A 32 -0.54 10.82 14.16
C ALA A 32 -1.51 10.91 15.34
N PHE A 33 -1.87 9.76 15.90
CA PHE A 33 -2.80 9.64 17.01
C PHE A 33 -2.24 8.73 18.10
N GLY A 34 -2.72 8.92 19.33
CA GLY A 34 -2.25 8.17 20.49
C GLY A 34 -0.78 8.46 20.78
N GLY A 35 -0.02 7.41 21.10
CA GLY A 35 1.41 7.52 21.41
C GLY A 35 2.36 7.59 20.21
N ALA A 36 1.85 7.59 18.97
CA ALA A 36 2.67 7.57 17.77
C ALA A 36 3.30 8.94 17.48
N GLN A 37 4.60 8.98 17.17
CA GLN A 37 5.26 10.19 16.70
C GLN A 37 4.90 10.47 15.24
N ASN A 38 4.82 11.74 14.83
CA ASN A 38 4.67 12.08 13.41
C ASN A 38 6.05 12.21 12.76
N TYR A 39 6.36 11.34 11.80
CA TYR A 39 7.66 11.33 11.12
C TYR A 39 7.71 12.16 9.83
N GLY A 40 6.59 12.75 9.42
CA GLY A 40 6.50 13.63 8.27
C GLY A 40 5.30 13.37 7.37
N SER A 41 5.07 14.31 6.47
CA SER A 41 4.05 14.24 5.41
C SER A 41 4.71 14.51 4.07
N ILE A 42 4.06 14.15 2.97
CA ILE A 42 4.56 14.51 1.64
C ILE A 42 4.51 16.03 1.52
N GLN A 43 5.68 16.66 1.46
CA GLN A 43 5.80 18.10 1.24
C GLN A 43 5.77 18.34 -0.27
N ALA A 44 4.61 18.76 -0.79
CA ALA A 44 4.46 19.22 -2.15
C ALA A 44 4.27 20.74 -2.15
N PRO A 45 4.95 21.52 -3.01
CA PRO A 45 4.59 22.92 -3.22
C PRO A 45 3.15 22.99 -3.72
N LEU A 46 2.31 23.79 -3.05
CA LEU A 46 0.93 24.05 -3.48
C LEU A 46 0.94 24.52 -4.95
N GLY A 47 0.21 23.82 -5.81
CA GLY A 47 0.06 24.17 -7.23
C GLY A 47 1.05 23.52 -8.20
N SER A 48 1.85 22.53 -7.78
CA SER A 48 2.67 21.73 -8.70
C SER A 48 1.80 20.78 -9.54
N PRO A 49 1.78 20.88 -10.88
CA PRO A 49 1.01 19.99 -11.75
C PRO A 49 1.56 18.55 -11.81
N GLN A 50 2.64 18.24 -11.09
CA GLN A 50 3.33 16.93 -11.15
C GLN A 50 3.36 16.20 -9.79
N PHE A 51 2.54 16.58 -8.81
CA PHE A 51 2.79 16.17 -7.43
C PHE A 51 1.56 16.07 -6.50
N PRO A 52 1.55 15.07 -5.59
CA PRO A 52 1.76 13.65 -5.89
C PRO A 52 0.48 13.06 -6.52
N ALA A 53 0.62 11.92 -7.21
CA ALA A 53 -0.56 11.12 -7.51
C ALA A 53 -1.29 10.76 -6.20
N PRO A 54 -2.63 10.63 -6.20
CA PRO A 54 -3.38 10.37 -4.98
C PRO A 54 -2.79 9.20 -4.18
N ILE A 55 -2.57 9.39 -2.89
CA ILE A 55 -2.10 8.32 -1.99
C ILE A 55 -3.20 7.27 -1.82
N ARG A 56 -2.79 6.01 -1.97
CA ARG A 56 -3.66 4.84 -2.00
C ARG A 56 -3.41 3.84 -0.88
N GLY A 57 -2.25 3.92 -0.24
CA GLY A 57 -1.95 3.05 0.90
C GLY A 57 -0.80 3.57 1.74
N MET A 58 -0.69 2.98 2.93
CA MET A 58 0.34 3.21 3.91
C MET A 58 0.65 1.90 4.64
N ALA A 59 1.92 1.66 4.95
CA ALA A 59 2.37 0.55 5.77
C ALA A 59 3.44 1.02 6.76
N SER A 60 3.46 0.43 7.96
CA SER A 60 4.44 0.75 9.02
C SER A 60 5.63 -0.21 8.98
N THR A 61 6.79 0.25 9.46
CA THR A 61 7.89 -0.65 9.83
C THR A 61 7.47 -1.57 10.98
N PRO A 62 8.10 -2.75 11.14
CA PRO A 62 7.70 -3.72 12.17
C PRO A 62 7.81 -3.19 13.60
N ASP A 63 8.81 -2.34 13.87
CA ASP A 63 8.99 -1.70 15.17
C ASP A 63 8.07 -0.48 15.36
N GLY A 64 7.39 -0.08 14.29
CA GLY A 64 6.43 0.99 14.24
C GLY A 64 7.06 2.38 14.29
N LYS A 65 8.37 2.56 14.02
CA LYS A 65 9.08 3.85 14.06
C LYS A 65 9.27 4.52 12.70
N GLY A 66 8.52 4.05 11.71
CA GLY A 66 8.56 4.55 10.36
C GLY A 66 7.38 4.04 9.54
N TYR A 67 7.15 4.69 8.40
CA TYR A 67 6.11 4.28 7.47
C TYR A 67 6.45 4.61 6.03
N TRP A 68 5.89 3.78 5.15
CA TRP A 68 5.84 4.01 3.72
C TRP A 68 4.46 4.52 3.31
N LEU A 69 4.43 5.43 2.34
CA LEU A 69 3.22 5.84 1.61
C LEU A 69 3.34 5.43 0.15
N VAL A 70 2.24 4.99 -0.47
CA VAL A 70 2.21 4.69 -1.91
C VAL A 70 1.17 5.53 -2.65
N GLY A 71 1.60 6.13 -3.77
CA GLY A 71 0.73 6.85 -4.70
C GLY A 71 0.10 5.93 -5.75
N ALA A 72 -1.01 6.37 -6.37
CA ALA A 72 -1.67 5.63 -7.44
C ALA A 72 -0.78 5.37 -8.67
N ASN A 73 0.24 6.20 -8.89
CA ASN A 73 1.28 6.03 -9.90
C ASN A 73 2.42 5.10 -9.45
N GLY A 74 2.29 4.45 -8.30
CA GLY A 74 3.28 3.55 -7.72
C GLY A 74 4.55 4.22 -7.22
N SER A 75 4.59 5.55 -7.07
CA SER A 75 5.61 6.24 -6.28
C SER A 75 5.51 5.81 -4.82
N VAL A 76 6.66 5.57 -4.17
CA VAL A 76 6.76 5.23 -2.75
C VAL A 76 7.54 6.32 -2.03
N TYR A 77 7.02 6.75 -0.88
CA TYR A 77 7.62 7.76 -0.01
C TYR A 77 7.90 7.16 1.36
N THR A 78 9.07 7.45 1.93
CA THR A 78 9.57 6.88 3.19
C THR A 78 9.69 7.95 4.27
N PHE A 79 9.26 7.63 5.49
CA PHE A 79 9.34 8.51 6.65
C PHE A 79 9.80 7.74 7.88
N GLY A 80 10.46 8.45 8.80
CA GLY A 80 11.03 7.85 10.01
C GLY A 80 12.21 6.95 9.66
N ASP A 81 12.19 5.72 10.16
CA ASP A 81 13.22 4.71 9.88
C ASP A 81 12.91 3.78 8.70
N ALA A 82 11.79 4.01 8.00
CA ALA A 82 11.40 3.22 6.84
C ALA A 82 12.45 3.28 5.72
N THR A 83 12.99 2.13 5.34
CA THR A 83 14.00 2.03 4.26
C THR A 83 13.34 2.00 2.89
N TYR A 84 13.86 2.75 1.91
CA TYR A 84 13.34 2.74 0.55
C TYR A 84 13.85 1.52 -0.24
N TYR A 85 12.94 0.65 -0.67
CA TYR A 85 13.28 -0.58 -1.40
C TYR A 85 13.04 -0.50 -2.91
N GLY A 86 12.43 0.59 -3.41
CA GLY A 86 12.12 0.81 -4.82
C GLY A 86 10.68 1.29 -5.06
N SER A 87 10.37 1.66 -6.29
CA SER A 87 9.02 2.09 -6.65
C SER A 87 8.78 1.94 -8.15
N LEU A 88 7.52 2.05 -8.56
CA LEU A 88 7.15 2.16 -9.97
C LEU A 88 7.13 3.63 -10.45
N GLY A 89 7.56 4.59 -9.63
CA GLY A 89 7.42 6.02 -9.93
C GLY A 89 8.11 6.49 -11.23
N ASN A 90 9.07 5.71 -11.74
CA ASN A 90 9.77 5.97 -13.01
C ASN A 90 9.17 5.19 -14.21
N VAL A 91 8.16 4.36 -13.98
CA VAL A 91 7.44 3.59 -15.00
C VAL A 91 6.14 4.32 -15.32
N PRO A 92 5.88 4.69 -16.59
CA PRO A 92 4.63 5.35 -16.94
C PRO A 92 3.41 4.49 -16.62
N LEU A 93 2.42 5.07 -15.91
CA LEU A 93 1.12 4.44 -15.70
C LEU A 93 0.37 4.31 -17.04
N GLY A 94 -0.12 3.11 -17.34
CA GLY A 94 -0.72 2.72 -18.62
C GLY A 94 0.25 2.05 -19.58
N SER A 95 1.53 1.90 -19.21
CA SER A 95 2.51 1.12 -19.97
C SER A 95 2.25 -0.40 -19.84
N PRO A 96 2.79 -1.24 -20.75
CA PRO A 96 2.67 -2.69 -20.62
C PRO A 96 3.18 -3.26 -19.28
N GLN A 97 4.19 -2.63 -18.67
CA GLN A 97 4.75 -3.05 -17.38
C GLN A 97 3.93 -2.55 -16.18
N PHE A 98 3.25 -1.41 -16.32
CA PHE A 98 2.42 -0.80 -15.28
C PHE A 98 1.07 -0.35 -15.86
N PRO A 99 0.19 -1.32 -16.21
CA PRO A 99 -1.02 -1.03 -16.98
C PRO A 99 -2.14 -0.40 -16.16
N SER A 100 -2.06 -0.45 -14.82
CA SER A 100 -3.17 -0.16 -13.93
C SER A 100 -2.69 0.55 -12.66
N PRO A 101 -3.45 1.52 -12.11
CA PRO A 101 -3.04 2.26 -10.93
C PRO A 101 -2.89 1.35 -9.70
N ILE A 102 -1.94 1.68 -8.84
CA ILE A 102 -1.79 1.05 -7.52
C ILE A 102 -2.98 1.43 -6.63
N VAL A 103 -3.47 0.47 -5.85
CA VAL A 103 -4.59 0.64 -4.91
C VAL A 103 -4.23 0.30 -3.46
N GLY A 104 -3.04 -0.26 -3.21
CA GLY A 104 -2.57 -0.53 -1.85
C GLY A 104 -1.13 -1.00 -1.80
N MET A 105 -0.59 -1.08 -0.58
CA MET A 105 0.68 -1.73 -0.27
C MET A 105 0.59 -2.57 0.99
N ALA A 106 1.49 -3.54 1.11
CA ALA A 106 1.71 -4.34 2.31
C ALA A 106 3.22 -4.51 2.54
N ALA A 107 3.69 -4.35 3.77
CA ALA A 107 5.08 -4.64 4.15
C ALA A 107 5.25 -6.11 4.54
N THR A 108 6.45 -6.66 4.32
CA THR A 108 6.83 -7.96 4.88
C THR A 108 6.88 -7.88 6.41
N PRO A 109 6.58 -8.96 7.15
CA PRO A 109 6.59 -8.91 8.62
C PRO A 109 7.94 -8.55 9.25
N ASP A 110 9.05 -8.84 8.57
CA ASP A 110 10.41 -8.47 8.96
C ASP A 110 10.80 -7.04 8.55
N GLY A 111 9.98 -6.38 7.72
CA GLY A 111 10.22 -5.04 7.21
C GLY A 111 11.29 -4.94 6.12
N GLY A 112 11.81 -6.07 5.61
CA GLY A 112 12.84 -6.11 4.57
C GLY A 112 12.35 -5.76 3.17
N GLY A 113 11.03 -5.65 2.97
CA GLY A 113 10.44 -5.32 1.69
C GLY A 113 8.95 -4.99 1.75
N TYR A 114 8.36 -4.76 0.57
CA TYR A 114 6.91 -4.55 0.43
C TYR A 114 6.39 -4.99 -0.94
N TRP A 115 5.09 -5.28 -0.95
CA TRP A 115 4.28 -5.48 -2.14
C TRP A 115 3.42 -4.26 -2.44
N LEU A 116 3.30 -3.92 -3.72
CA LEU A 116 2.31 -2.99 -4.25
C LEU A 116 1.30 -3.77 -5.08
N VAL A 117 0.02 -3.42 -4.99
CA VAL A 117 -1.02 -4.07 -5.80
C VAL A 117 -1.76 -3.07 -6.68
N GLY A 118 -1.96 -3.42 -7.95
CA GLY A 118 -2.74 -2.68 -8.92
C GLY A 118 -4.23 -3.01 -8.85
N LEU A 119 -5.08 -2.09 -9.30
CA LEU A 119 -6.53 -2.29 -9.43
C LEU A 119 -6.88 -3.55 -10.25
N ASN A 120 -6.08 -3.85 -11.26
CA ASN A 120 -6.20 -5.03 -12.10
C ASN A 120 -5.64 -6.32 -11.47
N GLY A 121 -5.19 -6.31 -10.21
CA GLY A 121 -4.60 -7.46 -9.53
C GLY A 121 -3.12 -7.74 -9.86
N SER A 122 -2.44 -6.85 -10.59
CA SER A 122 -0.97 -6.92 -10.74
C SER A 122 -0.29 -6.71 -9.39
N VAL A 123 0.67 -7.56 -9.04
CA VAL A 123 1.49 -7.41 -7.83
C VAL A 123 2.94 -7.11 -8.20
N TYR A 124 3.55 -6.18 -7.47
CA TYR A 124 4.94 -5.78 -7.62
C TYR A 124 5.64 -5.88 -6.27
N ASN A 125 6.79 -6.55 -6.21
CA ASN A 125 7.55 -6.75 -4.98
C ASN A 125 8.88 -5.96 -5.02
N PHE A 126 9.26 -5.42 -3.86
CA PHE A 126 10.49 -4.64 -3.68
C PHE A 126 11.21 -5.09 -2.41
N GLY A 127 12.54 -4.95 -2.40
CA GLY A 127 13.39 -5.41 -1.30
C GLY A 127 13.54 -6.94 -1.34
N ASP A 128 13.42 -7.59 -0.19
CA ASP A 128 13.41 -9.06 -0.09
C ASP A 128 12.01 -9.68 -0.16
N ALA A 129 10.97 -8.88 -0.37
CA ALA A 129 9.59 -9.35 -0.48
C ALA A 129 9.47 -10.41 -1.58
N THR A 130 9.09 -11.62 -1.20
CA THR A 130 8.94 -12.75 -2.13
C THR A 130 7.68 -12.56 -2.99
N TYR A 131 7.78 -12.83 -4.29
CA TYR A 131 6.64 -12.75 -5.19
C TYR A 131 5.81 -14.04 -5.17
N TYR A 132 4.54 -13.95 -4.76
CA TYR A 132 3.64 -15.09 -4.62
C TYR A 132 2.62 -15.26 -5.76
N GLY A 133 2.53 -14.31 -6.70
CA GLY A 133 1.59 -14.38 -7.81
C GLY A 133 0.99 -13.02 -8.19
N SER A 134 0.06 -13.03 -9.12
CA SER A 134 -0.69 -11.85 -9.55
C SER A 134 -1.99 -12.32 -10.19
N GLU A 135 -3.09 -11.66 -9.86
CA GLU A 135 -4.42 -11.96 -10.42
C GLU A 135 -4.72 -11.26 -11.74
N ALA A 136 -3.78 -10.49 -12.28
CA ALA A 136 -3.98 -9.75 -13.52
C ALA A 136 -4.44 -10.59 -14.72
N GLY A 137 -4.14 -11.90 -14.74
CA GLY A 137 -4.65 -12.83 -15.74
C GLY A 137 -6.04 -13.40 -15.42
N ASP A 138 -6.35 -13.59 -14.13
CA ASP A 138 -7.56 -14.28 -13.67
C ASP A 138 -8.76 -13.34 -13.55
N LEU A 139 -8.56 -12.06 -13.25
CA LEU A 139 -9.65 -11.07 -13.11
C LEU A 139 -10.41 -10.76 -14.39
N ASN A 140 -9.82 -11.08 -15.55
CA ASN A 140 -10.50 -10.97 -16.85
C ASN A 140 -11.07 -12.32 -17.37
N GLY A 141 -10.93 -13.41 -16.62
CA GLY A 141 -11.35 -14.74 -17.07
C GLY A 141 -12.11 -15.54 -16.01
N THR A 142 -11.45 -15.81 -14.88
CA THR A 142 -11.94 -16.69 -13.80
C THR A 142 -12.98 -15.98 -12.93
N TYR A 143 -12.85 -14.67 -12.72
CA TYR A 143 -13.72 -13.89 -11.84
C TYR A 143 -14.86 -13.17 -12.59
N PRO A 144 -15.96 -12.79 -11.89
CA PRO A 144 -17.06 -12.05 -12.51
C PRO A 144 -16.58 -10.79 -13.24
N SER A 145 -17.25 -10.45 -14.35
CA SER A 145 -16.92 -9.23 -15.09
C SER A 145 -17.05 -8.00 -14.19
N GLY A 146 -16.04 -7.13 -14.21
CA GLY A 146 -15.96 -5.96 -13.35
C GLY A 146 -15.37 -6.20 -11.96
N THR A 147 -14.78 -7.38 -11.71
CA THR A 147 -13.98 -7.62 -10.50
C THR A 147 -12.68 -6.82 -10.58
N TYR A 148 -12.34 -6.15 -9.49
CA TYR A 148 -11.08 -5.41 -9.35
C TYR A 148 -10.58 -5.45 -7.91
N ILE A 149 -9.27 -5.38 -7.74
CA ILE A 149 -8.64 -5.40 -6.41
C ILE A 149 -8.80 -4.06 -5.71
N THR A 150 -9.03 -4.13 -4.41
CA THR A 150 -9.22 -2.99 -3.50
C THR A 150 -8.19 -2.93 -2.40
N GLY A 151 -7.40 -4.00 -2.18
CA GLY A 151 -6.37 -4.01 -1.18
C GLY A 151 -5.52 -5.28 -1.19
N ILE A 152 -4.45 -5.22 -0.41
CA ILE A 152 -3.50 -6.30 -0.15
C ILE A 152 -3.22 -6.35 1.34
N ALA A 153 -3.06 -7.54 1.91
CA ALA A 153 -2.66 -7.73 3.30
C ALA A 153 -1.66 -8.89 3.40
N PRO A 154 -0.56 -8.76 4.18
CA PRO A 154 0.38 -9.85 4.35
C PRO A 154 -0.25 -11.00 5.15
N THR A 155 0.16 -12.23 4.88
CA THR A 155 -0.20 -13.35 5.75
C THR A 155 0.53 -13.21 7.10
N PRO A 156 -0.08 -13.63 8.23
CA PRO A 156 0.55 -13.52 9.55
C PRO A 156 1.88 -14.27 9.69
N ASP A 157 2.08 -15.32 8.89
CA ASP A 157 3.31 -16.12 8.86
C ASP A 157 4.39 -15.55 7.91
N GLY A 158 4.09 -14.46 7.20
CA GLY A 158 4.98 -13.84 6.22
C GLY A 158 5.18 -14.63 4.92
N GLN A 159 4.45 -15.72 4.72
CA GLN A 159 4.59 -16.59 3.56
C GLN A 159 3.66 -16.24 2.39
N GLY A 160 3.13 -15.02 2.35
CA GLY A 160 2.24 -14.59 1.29
C GLY A 160 1.48 -13.31 1.59
N TYR A 161 0.45 -13.10 0.77
CA TYR A 161 -0.51 -12.03 0.95
C TYR A 161 -1.89 -12.46 0.46
N TRP A 162 -2.91 -11.79 0.98
CA TRP A 162 -4.28 -11.87 0.48
C TRP A 162 -4.56 -10.64 -0.37
N LEU A 163 -5.14 -10.84 -1.55
CA LEU A 163 -5.73 -9.76 -2.35
C LEU A 163 -7.23 -9.71 -2.08
N VAL A 164 -7.79 -8.51 -1.90
CA VAL A 164 -9.23 -8.34 -1.63
C VAL A 164 -9.88 -7.61 -2.79
N ASP A 165 -10.85 -8.24 -3.43
CA ASP A 165 -11.57 -7.63 -4.55
C ASP A 165 -12.69 -6.67 -4.11
N ASN A 166 -13.36 -6.03 -5.06
CA ASN A 166 -14.47 -5.11 -4.85
C ASN A 166 -15.72 -5.75 -4.24
N THR A 167 -15.92 -7.07 -4.40
CA THR A 167 -17.01 -7.84 -3.76
C THR A 167 -16.72 -8.14 -2.29
N GLY A 168 -15.45 -8.01 -1.86
CA GLY A 168 -15.00 -8.36 -0.52
C GLY A 168 -14.48 -9.79 -0.40
N THR A 169 -14.35 -10.49 -1.54
CA THR A 169 -13.72 -11.82 -1.58
C THR A 169 -12.21 -11.64 -1.45
N SER A 170 -11.58 -12.51 -0.66
CA SER A 170 -10.13 -12.61 -0.52
C SER A 170 -9.59 -13.75 -1.36
N HIS A 171 -8.50 -13.49 -2.04
CA HIS A 171 -7.79 -14.38 -2.95
C HIS A 171 -6.34 -14.55 -2.48
N ASN A 172 -5.71 -15.69 -2.77
CA ASN A 172 -4.33 -16.04 -2.41
C ASN A 172 -3.68 -16.81 -3.55
#